data_AF-A0A3D2SMD5-F1
#
_entry.id   AF-A0A3D2SMD5-F1
#
_cell.length_a   1.000
_cell.length_b   1.000
_cell.length_c   1.000
_cell.angle_alpha   90.00
_cell.angle_beta   90.00
_cell.angle_gamma   90.00
#
_symmetry.space_group_name_H-M   'P 1'
#
loop_
_entity.id
_entity.type
_entity.pdbx_description
1 polymer ?
#
loop_
_entity_poly.entity_id
_entity_poly.type
_entity_poly.pdbx_seq_one_letter_code
_entity_poly.pdbx_strand_id
1 'polypeptide(L)'
;MNEILNNNWFVSIVTGLLFYILPKFLLKIKYHFSKKGILGRAIRYFDLKRLRKIRIILQDDTKIQKETTKNYAYLIIFLLSMMTYFWLLLCLTILSSDFRFFINNDKLTYNIYAITAGFPVYIFELLYLNQKYFVDQIYKFRK
;
A
#
# COMPACT_ATOMS: atom_id res chain seq x y z
N MET A 1 -39.60 -7.92 -6.12
CA MET A 1 -38.26 -7.59 -6.66
C MET A 1 -38.04 -8.08 -8.10
N ASN A 2 -39.11 -8.29 -8.90
CA ASN A 2 -39.03 -8.76 -10.30
C ASN A 2 -39.60 -7.76 -11.33
N GLU A 3 -40.21 -6.65 -10.92
CA GLU A 3 -40.79 -5.68 -11.86
C GLU A 3 -39.75 -4.68 -12.41
N ILE A 4 -38.68 -4.40 -11.64
CA ILE A 4 -37.59 -3.51 -12.08
C ILE A 4 -36.76 -4.16 -13.20
N LEU A 5 -36.62 -5.49 -13.17
CA LEU A 5 -35.91 -6.27 -14.20
C LEU A 5 -36.73 -6.54 -15.46
N ASN A 6 -38.07 -6.44 -15.39
CA ASN A 6 -38.96 -6.70 -16.54
C ASN A 6 -39.21 -5.43 -17.39
N ASN A 7 -38.75 -4.26 -16.94
CA ASN A 7 -38.82 -3.01 -17.69
C ASN A 7 -37.59 -2.85 -18.61
N ASN A 8 -37.58 -3.61 -19.71
CA ASN A 8 -36.54 -3.57 -20.74
C ASN A 8 -36.23 -2.14 -21.25
N TRP A 9 -37.23 -1.25 -21.27
CA TRP A 9 -37.05 0.14 -21.66
C TRP A 9 -36.25 0.96 -20.63
N PHE A 10 -36.49 0.76 -19.33
CA PHE A 10 -35.76 1.43 -18.26
C PHE A 10 -34.31 0.93 -18.19
N VAL A 11 -34.11 -0.39 -18.29
CA VAL A 11 -32.77 -1.00 -18.33
C VAL A 11 -31.97 -0.51 -19.55
N SER A 12 -32.61 -0.35 -20.71
CA SER A 12 -31.98 0.18 -21.93
C SER A 12 -31.58 1.66 -21.81
N ILE A 13 -32.42 2.49 -21.18
CA ILE A 13 -32.10 3.91 -20.95
C ILE A 13 -30.94 4.06 -19.96
N VAL A 14 -30.97 3.29 -18.86
CA VAL A 14 -29.92 3.33 -17.83
C VAL A 14 -28.58 2.81 -18.37
N THR A 15 -28.60 1.71 -19.13
CA THR A 15 -27.38 1.17 -19.76
C THR A 15 -26.82 2.10 -20.84
N GLY A 16 -27.67 2.73 -21.65
CA GLY A 16 -27.26 3.75 -22.63
C GLY A 16 -26.63 4.99 -21.97
N LEU A 17 -27.22 5.48 -20.87
CA LEU A 17 -26.66 6.57 -20.07
C LEU A 17 -25.31 6.20 -19.45
N LEU A 18 -25.18 4.99 -18.90
CA LEU A 18 -23.91 4.49 -18.37
C LEU A 18 -22.84 4.44 -19.46
N PHE A 19 -23.15 3.91 -20.64
CA PHE A 19 -22.22 3.87 -21.78
C PHE A 19 -21.79 5.26 -22.25
N TYR A 20 -22.64 6.28 -22.13
CA TYR A 20 -22.29 7.66 -22.50
C TYR A 20 -21.44 8.37 -21.42
N ILE A 21 -21.69 8.08 -20.14
CA ILE A 21 -21.03 8.74 -18.99
C ILE A 21 -19.67 8.12 -18.66
N LEU A 22 -19.57 6.78 -18.68
CA LEU A 22 -18.34 6.02 -18.38
C LEU A 22 -17.10 6.50 -19.14
N PRO A 23 -17.11 6.65 -20.49
CA PRO A 23 -15.91 7.06 -21.22
C PRO A 23 -15.47 8.49 -20.88
N LYS A 24 -16.41 9.42 -20.65
CA LYS A 24 -16.07 10.79 -20.22
C LYS A 24 -15.45 10.82 -18.82
N PHE A 25 -15.96 9.98 -17.91
CA PHE A 25 -15.42 9.87 -16.56
C PHE A 25 -14.02 9.24 -16.56
N LEU A 26 -13.82 8.17 -17.35
CA LEU A 26 -12.51 7.52 -17.51
C LEU A 26 -11.46 8.45 -18.13
N LEU A 27 -11.83 9.27 -19.12
CA LEU A 27 -10.93 10.29 -19.69
C LEU A 27 -10.54 11.36 -18.66
N LYS A 28 -11.49 11.79 -17.83
CA LYS A 28 -11.23 12.77 -16.75
C LYS A 28 -10.29 12.19 -15.68
N ILE A 29 -10.50 10.94 -15.29
CA ILE A 29 -9.60 10.19 -14.39
C ILE A 29 -8.21 10.10 -15.03
N LYS A 30 -8.11 9.59 -16.27
CA LYS A 30 -6.85 9.46 -17.00
C LYS A 30 -6.07 10.76 -17.07
N TYR A 31 -6.75 11.90 -17.26
CA TYR A 31 -6.12 13.22 -17.24
C TYR A 31 -5.54 13.59 -15.86
N HIS A 32 -6.26 13.29 -14.78
CA HIS A 32 -5.82 13.56 -13.40
C HIS A 32 -4.64 12.67 -12.98
N PHE A 33 -4.60 11.44 -13.47
CA PHE A 33 -3.47 10.51 -13.32
C PHE A 33 -2.31 10.77 -14.30
N SER A 34 -2.47 11.67 -15.28
CA SER A 34 -1.41 12.00 -16.22
C SER A 34 -0.25 12.76 -15.55
N LYS A 35 0.92 12.77 -16.19
CA LYS A 35 2.10 13.52 -15.74
C LYS A 35 1.82 15.01 -15.48
N LYS A 36 0.84 15.62 -16.16
CA LYS A 36 0.45 17.04 -16.01
C LYS A 36 -0.76 17.25 -15.07
N GLY A 37 -1.43 16.16 -14.69
CA GLY A 37 -2.58 16.16 -13.80
C GLY A 37 -2.22 16.39 -12.32
N ILE A 38 -3.23 16.39 -11.46
CA ILE A 38 -3.10 16.71 -10.02
C ILE A 38 -2.16 15.71 -9.33
N LEU A 39 -2.33 14.41 -9.58
CA LEU A 39 -1.47 13.37 -9.02
C LEU A 39 -0.03 13.52 -9.52
N GLY A 40 0.16 13.77 -10.82
CA GLY A 40 1.49 13.98 -11.40
C GLY A 40 2.21 15.20 -10.80
N ARG A 41 1.48 16.29 -10.52
CA ARG A 41 2.04 17.48 -9.85
C ARG A 41 2.40 17.20 -8.39
N ALA A 42 1.54 16.48 -7.67
CA ALA A 42 1.80 16.10 -6.28
C ALA A 42 3.06 15.22 -6.18
N ILE A 43 3.18 14.18 -7.01
CA ILE A 43 4.36 13.30 -7.04
C ILE A 43 5.63 14.10 -7.29
N ARG A 44 5.64 14.99 -8.30
CA ARG A 44 6.80 15.87 -8.57
C ARG A 44 7.14 16.76 -7.39
N TYR A 45 6.15 17.31 -6.71
CA TYR A 45 6.38 18.15 -5.54
C TYR A 45 7.04 17.36 -4.41
N PHE A 46 6.56 16.14 -4.14
CA PHE A 46 7.18 15.24 -3.16
C PHE A 46 8.62 14.87 -3.56
N ASP A 47 8.86 14.56 -4.84
CA ASP A 47 10.21 14.25 -5.35
C ASP A 47 11.15 15.45 -5.21
N LEU A 48 10.71 16.66 -5.56
CA LEU A 48 11.52 17.88 -5.40
C LEU A 48 11.85 18.15 -3.93
N LYS A 49 10.86 18.01 -3.03
CA LYS A 49 11.06 18.17 -1.59
C LYS A 49 12.10 17.18 -1.06
N ARG A 50 12.02 15.94 -1.53
CA ARG A 50 12.98 14.88 -1.18
C ARG A 50 14.37 15.16 -1.72
N LEU A 51 14.52 15.54 -2.98
CA LEU A 51 15.82 15.89 -3.58
C LEU A 51 16.48 17.06 -2.83
N ARG A 52 15.69 18.05 -2.42
CA ARG A 52 16.19 19.17 -1.59
C ARG A 52 16.70 18.67 -0.24
N LYS A 53 15.99 17.74 0.41
CA LYS A 53 16.44 17.10 1.66
C LYS A 53 17.75 16.32 1.45
N ILE A 54 17.86 15.55 0.37
CA ILE A 54 19.07 14.79 0.03
C ILE A 54 20.26 15.73 -0.16
N ARG A 55 20.10 16.83 -0.91
CA ARG A 55 21.16 17.82 -1.13
C ARG A 55 21.77 18.36 0.18
N ILE A 56 20.95 18.57 1.19
CA ILE A 56 21.40 19.06 2.51
C ILE A 56 22.16 17.97 3.29
N ILE A 57 21.74 16.71 3.15
CA ILE A 57 22.33 15.57 3.88
C ILE A 57 23.65 15.12 3.24
N LEU A 58 23.79 15.22 1.91
CA LEU A 58 24.97 14.75 1.17
C LEU A 58 26.29 15.36 1.63
N GLN A 59 26.26 16.57 2.20
CA GLN A 59 27.45 17.29 2.65
C GLN A 59 27.92 16.87 4.04
N ASP A 60 27.15 16.06 4.77
CA ASP A 60 27.39 15.75 6.18
C ASP A 60 27.30 14.24 6.44
N ASP A 61 28.47 13.63 6.65
CA ASP A 61 28.59 12.19 6.89
C ASP A 61 27.84 11.72 8.13
N THR A 62 27.72 12.56 9.17
CA THR A 62 26.97 12.20 10.39
C THR A 62 25.47 12.09 10.11
N LYS A 63 24.94 12.97 9.25
CA LYS A 63 23.54 12.91 8.80
C LYS A 63 23.29 11.70 7.92
N ILE A 64 24.23 11.35 7.05
CA ILE A 64 24.16 10.13 6.24
C ILE A 64 24.12 8.90 7.15
N GLN A 65 25.05 8.82 8.11
CA GLN A 65 25.11 7.72 9.08
C GLN A 65 23.78 7.59 9.85
N LYS A 66 23.22 8.71 10.32
CA LYS A 66 21.90 8.72 10.99
C LYS A 66 20.78 8.14 10.12
N GLU A 67 20.72 8.50 8.83
CA GLU A 67 19.70 7.97 7.91
C GLU A 67 19.93 6.49 7.57
N THR A 68 21.18 6.03 7.52
CA THR A 68 21.49 4.59 7.39
C THR A 68 21.10 3.79 8.63
N THR A 69 21.36 4.30 9.84
CA THR A 69 20.93 3.65 11.08
C THR A 69 19.42 3.54 11.17
N LYS A 70 18.68 4.58 10.73
CA LYS A 70 17.22 4.50 10.62
C LYS A 70 16.76 3.41 9.65
N ASN A 71 17.43 3.26 8.50
CA ASN A 71 17.10 2.19 7.55
C ASN A 71 17.26 0.80 8.17
N TYR A 72 18.36 0.56 8.90
CA TYR A 72 18.54 -0.69 9.65
C TYR A 72 17.50 -0.87 10.76
N ALA A 73 17.13 0.20 11.47
CA ALA A 73 16.08 0.12 12.48
C ALA A 73 14.73 -0.28 11.88
N TYR A 74 14.33 0.30 10.75
CA TYR A 74 13.09 -0.09 10.06
C TYR A 74 13.16 -1.53 9.54
N LEU A 75 14.32 -1.98 9.04
CA LEU A 75 14.51 -3.37 8.65
C LEU A 75 14.31 -4.32 9.85
N ILE A 76 14.91 -4.00 11.00
CA ILE A 76 14.77 -4.81 12.22
C ILE A 76 13.31 -4.86 12.66
N ILE A 77 12.60 -3.72 12.67
CA ILE A 77 11.18 -3.67 13.04
C ILE A 77 10.33 -4.51 12.08
N PHE A 78 10.59 -4.45 10.77
CA PHE A 78 9.92 -5.27 9.78
C PHE A 78 10.18 -6.78 10.00
N LEU A 79 11.42 -7.17 10.29
CA LEU A 79 11.73 -8.56 10.59
C LEU A 79 11.05 -9.02 11.89
N LEU A 80 11.03 -8.18 12.93
CA LEU A 80 10.34 -8.48 14.18
C LEU A 80 8.82 -8.60 14.00
N SER A 81 8.21 -7.77 13.15
CA SER A 81 6.77 -7.89 12.85
C SER A 81 6.45 -9.17 12.09
N MET A 82 7.31 -9.58 11.14
CA MET A 82 7.20 -10.87 10.47
C MET A 82 7.32 -12.03 11.45
N MET A 83 8.32 -11.98 12.35
CA MET A 83 8.53 -13.02 13.36
C MET A 83 7.35 -13.11 14.32
N THR A 84 6.83 -11.99 14.81
CA THR A 84 5.67 -11.98 15.72
C THR A 84 4.41 -12.48 15.04
N TYR A 85 4.17 -12.10 13.78
CA TYR A 85 3.05 -12.63 12.99
C TYR A 85 3.14 -14.15 12.81
N PHE A 86 4.33 -14.65 12.44
CA PHE A 86 4.55 -16.08 12.27
C PHE A 86 4.39 -16.86 13.58
N TRP A 87 4.94 -16.33 14.68
CA TRP A 87 4.77 -16.91 16.01
C TRP A 87 3.31 -16.95 16.46
N LEU A 88 2.56 -15.88 16.20
CA LEU A 88 1.14 -15.82 16.51
C LEU A 88 0.35 -16.89 15.76
N LEU A 89 0.64 -17.10 14.47
CA LEU A 89 0.03 -18.18 13.70
C LEU A 89 0.38 -19.56 14.28
N LEU A 90 1.65 -19.82 14.59
CA LEU A 90 2.06 -21.09 15.21
C LEU A 90 1.34 -21.33 16.55
N CYS A 91 1.33 -20.33 17.44
CA CYS A 91 0.64 -20.41 18.72
C CYS A 91 -0.85 -20.72 18.53
N LEU A 92 -1.54 -20.00 17.64
CA LEU A 92 -2.96 -20.22 17.36
C LEU A 92 -3.21 -21.63 16.79
N THR A 93 -2.35 -22.12 15.88
CA THR A 93 -2.48 -23.49 15.34
C THR A 93 -2.28 -24.59 16.38
N ILE A 94 -1.40 -24.39 17.36
CA ILE A 94 -1.12 -25.44 18.37
C ILE A 94 -2.15 -25.39 19.51
N LEU A 95 -2.43 -24.18 20.02
CA LEU A 95 -3.16 -23.98 21.28
C LEU A 95 -4.68 -23.90 21.09
N SER A 96 -5.17 -23.59 19.89
CA SER A 96 -6.60 -23.43 19.64
C SER A 96 -7.13 -24.57 18.77
N SER A 97 -7.94 -25.47 19.37
CA SER A 97 -8.72 -26.49 18.65
C SER A 97 -9.69 -25.85 17.65
N ASP A 98 -10.27 -24.74 18.08
CA ASP A 98 -11.10 -23.85 17.29
C ASP A 98 -10.35 -23.39 16.05
N PHE A 99 -9.19 -22.73 16.20
CA PHE A 99 -8.39 -22.27 15.05
C PHE A 99 -8.01 -23.40 14.08
N ARG A 100 -7.69 -24.60 14.59
CA ARG A 100 -7.41 -25.79 13.75
C ARG A 100 -8.62 -26.27 12.96
N PHE A 101 -9.78 -26.39 13.62
CA PHE A 101 -11.04 -26.74 12.95
C PHE A 101 -11.47 -25.66 11.94
N PHE A 102 -11.05 -24.41 12.15
CA PHE A 102 -11.36 -23.25 11.31
C PHE A 102 -10.46 -23.09 10.08
N ILE A 103 -9.15 -23.39 10.14
CA ILE A 103 -8.28 -23.43 8.95
C ILE A 103 -8.82 -24.41 7.90
N ASN A 104 -9.41 -25.52 8.36
CA ASN A 104 -9.95 -26.55 7.48
C ASN A 104 -11.34 -26.23 6.89
N ASN A 105 -11.97 -25.10 7.23
CA ASN A 105 -13.39 -24.82 6.92
C ASN A 105 -13.67 -23.51 6.12
N ASP A 106 -12.65 -22.88 5.53
CA ASP A 106 -12.77 -21.80 4.51
C ASP A 106 -13.80 -20.66 4.79
N LYS A 107 -13.95 -20.23 6.06
CA LYS A 107 -14.89 -19.13 6.40
C LYS A 107 -14.26 -17.74 6.26
N LEU A 108 -14.99 -16.85 5.57
CA LEU A 108 -14.66 -15.45 5.23
C LEU A 108 -14.24 -14.58 6.43
N THR A 109 -14.76 -14.82 7.63
CA THR A 109 -14.47 -14.04 8.84
C THR A 109 -13.02 -14.16 9.29
N TYR A 110 -12.38 -15.31 9.11
CA TYR A 110 -10.96 -15.49 9.50
C TYR A 110 -9.98 -14.89 8.49
N ASN A 111 -10.36 -14.75 7.21
CA ASN A 111 -9.57 -13.97 6.25
C ASN A 111 -9.44 -12.51 6.72
N ILE A 112 -10.51 -11.94 7.28
CA ILE A 112 -10.49 -10.58 7.83
C ILE A 112 -9.54 -10.50 9.05
N TYR A 113 -9.57 -11.48 9.95
CA TYR A 113 -8.66 -11.54 11.09
C TYR A 113 -7.19 -11.78 10.71
N ALA A 114 -6.92 -12.65 9.74
CA ALA A 114 -5.57 -12.90 9.23
C ALA A 114 -5.00 -11.68 8.50
N ILE A 115 -5.83 -10.99 7.70
CA ILE A 115 -5.46 -9.74 7.02
C ILE A 115 -5.18 -8.63 8.03
N THR A 116 -6.03 -8.47 9.05
CA THR A 116 -5.84 -7.44 10.09
C THR A 116 -4.61 -7.71 10.96
N ALA A 117 -4.35 -8.97 11.33
CA ALA A 117 -3.14 -9.35 12.07
C ALA A 117 -1.86 -9.21 11.21
N GLY A 118 -1.96 -9.40 9.89
CA GLY A 118 -0.86 -9.20 8.95
C GLY A 118 -0.66 -7.73 8.55
N PHE A 119 -1.64 -6.85 8.76
CA PHE A 119 -1.56 -5.45 8.36
C PHE A 119 -0.33 -4.68 8.91
N PRO A 120 0.07 -4.86 10.19
CA PRO A 120 1.29 -4.25 10.70
C PRO A 120 2.56 -4.65 9.92
N VAL A 121 2.64 -5.89 9.44
CA VAL A 121 3.77 -6.37 8.62
C VAL A 121 3.90 -5.52 7.35
N TYR A 122 2.79 -5.34 6.63
CA TYR A 122 2.77 -4.53 5.41
C TYR A 122 3.08 -3.05 5.66
N ILE A 123 2.62 -2.49 6.79
CA ILE A 123 2.98 -1.11 7.17
C ILE A 123 4.50 -1.00 7.35
N PHE A 124 5.11 -1.91 8.10
CA PHE A 124 6.55 -1.86 8.35
C PHE A 124 7.38 -2.16 7.10
N GLU A 125 6.88 -3.02 6.20
CA GLU A 125 7.49 -3.25 4.89
C GLU A 125 7.52 -1.95 4.07
N LEU A 126 6.39 -1.24 3.97
CA LEU A 126 6.32 0.02 3.23
C LEU A 126 7.24 1.09 3.83
N LEU A 127 7.32 1.17 5.17
CA LEU A 127 8.23 2.09 5.86
C LEU A 127 9.69 1.76 5.57
N TYR A 128 10.06 0.47 5.64
CA TYR A 128 11.40 0.00 5.30
C TYR A 128 11.76 0.32 3.84
N LEU A 129 10.90 -0.05 2.89
CA LEU A 129 11.14 0.18 1.46
C LEU A 129 11.28 1.67 1.13
N ASN A 130 10.47 2.53 1.75
CA ASN A 130 10.57 3.97 1.56
C ASN A 130 11.90 4.53 2.10
N GLN A 131 12.31 4.11 3.30
CA GLN A 131 13.59 4.54 3.88
C GLN A 131 14.78 3.99 3.09
N LYS A 132 14.74 2.73 2.66
CA LYS A 132 15.75 2.12 1.78
C LYS A 132 15.90 2.93 0.50
N TYR A 133 14.80 3.22 -0.18
CA TYR A 133 14.82 4.01 -1.41
C TYR A 133 15.38 5.42 -1.19
N PHE A 134 15.14 6.03 -0.03
CA PHE A 134 15.73 7.32 0.33
C PHE A 134 17.25 7.22 0.51
N VAL A 135 17.75 6.23 1.24
CA VAL A 135 19.19 5.98 1.46
C VAL A 135 19.90 5.66 0.16
N ASP A 136 19.30 4.82 -0.69
CA ASP A 136 19.87 4.47 -2.01
C ASP A 136 20.03 5.72 -2.89
N GLN A 137 19.08 6.65 -2.84
CA GLN A 137 19.23 7.92 -3.54
C GLN A 137 20.35 8.80 -2.97
N ILE A 138 20.55 8.84 -1.65
CA ILE A 138 21.69 9.55 -1.05
C ILE A 138 22.99 9.01 -1.63
N TYR A 139 23.20 7.69 -1.62
CA TYR A 139 24.42 7.10 -2.18
C TYR A 139 24.54 7.31 -3.68
N LYS A 140 23.43 7.27 -4.43
CA LYS A 140 23.41 7.52 -5.86
C LYS A 140 23.87 8.94 -6.22
N PHE A 141 23.47 9.95 -5.46
CA PHE A 141 23.84 11.36 -5.72
C PHE A 141 25.17 11.78 -5.09
N ARG A 142 25.78 10.93 -4.25
CA ARG A 142 27.12 11.14 -3.69
C ARG A 142 28.23 10.70 -4.65
N LYS A 143 28.00 9.64 -5.42
CA LYS A 143 28.90 9.17 -6.49
C LYS A 143 28.98 10.19 -7.61
#